data_AF-A0A2P5NW05-F1
#
_entry.id   AF-A0A2P5NW05-F1
#
_cell.length_a   1.000
_cell.length_b   1.000
_cell.length_c   1.000
_cell.angle_alpha   90.00
_cell.angle_beta   90.00
_cell.angle_gamma   90.00
#
_symmetry.space_group_name_H-M   'P 1'
#
loop_
_entity.id
_entity.type
_entity.pdbx_description
1 polymer ?
#
loop_
_entity_poly.entity_id
_entity_poly.type
_entity_poly.pdbx_seq_one_letter_code
_entity_poly.pdbx_strand_id
1 'polypeptide(L)'
;MTIFNWLRRLLLRQQLSTVMLVIVFTALTIKLITLYVDANMDEGQWEQFKIDHNCQPQVADNGDRRLSWQCDDGDIYYRWRQQR
;
A
#
# COMPACT_ATOMS: atom_id res chain seq x y z
N MET A 1 31.36 -28.14 35.60
CA MET A 1 30.07 -28.34 34.90
C MET A 1 29.17 -27.09 34.88
N THR A 2 29.73 -25.87 34.99
CA THR A 2 28.96 -24.61 35.14
C THR A 2 29.06 -23.70 33.91
N ILE A 3 30.21 -23.69 33.24
CA ILE A 3 30.51 -22.86 32.05
C ILE A 3 29.61 -23.23 30.86
N PHE A 4 29.39 -24.53 30.63
CA PHE A 4 28.55 -25.02 29.52
C PHE A 4 27.08 -24.57 29.65
N ASN A 5 26.56 -24.51 30.89
CA ASN A 5 25.20 -24.05 31.18
C ASN A 5 25.05 -22.52 31.08
N TRP A 6 26.13 -21.76 31.25
CA TRP A 6 26.14 -20.31 31.03
C TRP A 6 26.18 -19.96 29.54
N LEU A 7 27.03 -20.62 28.77
CA LEU A 7 27.10 -20.49 27.31
C LEU A 7 25.77 -20.85 26.64
N ARG A 8 25.14 -21.95 27.06
CA ARG A 8 23.83 -22.37 26.52
C ARG A 8 22.74 -21.34 26.78
N ARG A 9 22.71 -20.71 27.97
CA ARG A 9 21.76 -19.64 28.31
C ARG A 9 21.99 -18.36 27.52
N LEU A 10 23.24 -18.00 27.27
CA LEU A 10 23.60 -16.83 26.45
C LEU A 10 23.17 -17.05 24.99
N LEU A 11 23.46 -18.22 24.42
CA LEU A 11 23.05 -18.61 23.06
C LEU A 11 21.52 -18.66 22.91
N LEU A 12 20.79 -19.22 23.88
CA LEU A 12 19.32 -19.23 23.87
C LEU A 12 18.73 -17.81 23.88
N ARG A 13 19.28 -16.91 24.69
CA ARG A 13 18.83 -15.52 24.76
C ARG A 13 19.11 -14.76 23.46
N GLN A 14 20.27 -15.01 22.84
CA GLN A 14 20.63 -14.40 21.56
C GLN A 14 19.75 -14.91 20.41
N GLN A 15 19.44 -16.21 20.38
CA GLN A 15 18.51 -16.81 19.43
C GLN A 15 17.10 -16.22 19.55
N LEU A 16 16.59 -16.05 20.78
CA LEU A 16 15.27 -15.46 21.03
C LEU A 16 15.17 -14.00 20.56
N SER A 17 16.19 -13.19 20.81
CA SER A 17 16.24 -11.79 20.35
C SER A 17 16.26 -11.71 18.82
N THR A 18 17.04 -12.56 18.15
CA THR A 18 17.10 -12.59 16.69
C THR A 18 15.76 -13.01 16.09
N VAL A 19 15.11 -14.04 16.64
CA VAL A 19 13.79 -14.49 16.16
C VAL A 19 12.73 -13.40 16.35
N MET A 20 12.72 -12.72 17.49
CA MET A 20 11.80 -11.59 17.72
C MET A 20 12.00 -10.46 16.70
N LEU A 21 13.25 -10.09 16.42
CA LEU A 21 13.54 -9.07 15.40
C LEU A 21 13.06 -9.50 14.02
N VAL A 22 13.35 -10.73 13.61
CA VAL A 22 12.91 -11.26 12.30
C VAL A 22 11.39 -11.23 12.19
N ILE A 23 10.66 -11.62 13.24
CA ILE A 23 9.19 -11.58 13.25
C ILE A 23 8.68 -10.15 13.07
N VAL A 24 9.22 -9.19 13.82
CA VAL A 24 8.81 -7.77 13.73
C VAL A 24 9.09 -7.22 12.33
N PHE A 25 10.29 -7.43 11.79
CA PHE A 25 10.64 -6.98 10.44
C PHE A 25 9.74 -7.62 9.38
N THR A 26 9.48 -8.92 9.49
CA THR A 26 8.58 -9.64 8.57
C THR A 26 7.16 -9.09 8.65
N ALA A 27 6.66 -8.79 9.85
CA ALA A 27 5.32 -8.21 10.00
C ALA A 27 5.24 -6.80 9.38
N LEU A 28 6.28 -5.99 9.53
CA LEU A 28 6.37 -4.66 8.94
C LEU A 28 6.42 -4.71 7.41
N THR A 29 7.20 -5.61 6.82
CA THR A 29 7.29 -5.76 5.37
C THR A 29 5.96 -6.23 4.78
N ILE A 30 5.28 -7.19 5.41
CA ILE A 30 3.95 -7.63 4.98
C ILE A 30 2.96 -6.44 4.97
N LYS A 31 2.94 -5.63 6.04
CA LYS A 31 2.05 -4.47 6.12
C LYS A 31 2.34 -3.44 5.02
N LEU A 32 3.60 -3.18 4.73
CA LEU A 32 4.01 -2.28 3.66
C LEU A 32 3.57 -2.82 2.29
N ILE A 33 3.75 -4.11 2.04
CA ILE A 33 3.32 -4.75 0.79
C ILE A 33 1.80 -4.66 0.64
N THR A 34 1.03 -4.94 1.69
CA THR A 34 -0.44 -4.82 1.64
C THR A 34 -0.88 -3.41 1.30
N LEU A 35 -0.31 -2.38 1.96
CA LEU A 35 -0.62 -0.98 1.66
C LEU A 35 -0.25 -0.60 0.22
N TYR A 36 0.90 -1.08 -0.26
CA TYR A 36 1.33 -0.82 -1.63
C TYR A 36 0.37 -1.46 -2.65
N VAL A 37 -0.02 -2.71 -2.43
CA VAL A 37 -0.95 -3.42 -3.32
C VAL A 37 -2.31 -2.74 -3.32
N ASP A 38 -2.84 -2.35 -2.16
CA ASP A 38 -4.13 -1.67 -2.05
C ASP A 38 -4.15 -0.33 -2.81
N ALA A 39 -3.13 0.52 -2.57
CA ALA A 39 -2.99 1.79 -3.27
C ALA A 39 -2.82 1.61 -4.79
N ASN A 40 -2.04 0.62 -5.23
CA ASN A 40 -1.80 0.37 -6.65
C ASN A 40 -2.96 -0.36 -7.33
N MET A 41 -3.74 -1.16 -6.60
CA MET A 41 -4.94 -1.81 -7.12
C MET A 41 -6.02 -0.78 -7.42
N ASP A 42 -6.19 0.22 -6.56
CA ASP A 42 -7.11 1.32 -6.83
C ASP A 42 -6.72 2.08 -8.11
N GLU A 43 -5.43 2.43 -8.26
CA GLU A 43 -4.94 3.09 -9.47
C GLU A 43 -5.13 2.21 -10.72
N GLY A 44 -4.81 0.91 -10.64
CA GLY A 44 -4.99 -0.02 -11.76
C GLY A 44 -6.44 -0.21 -12.18
N GLN A 45 -7.36 -0.34 -11.21
CA GLN A 45 -8.80 -0.42 -11.47
C GLN A 45 -9.34 0.87 -12.07
N TRP A 46 -8.83 2.03 -11.62
CA TRP A 46 -9.21 3.32 -12.17
C TRP A 46 -8.76 3.51 -13.62
N GLU A 47 -7.53 3.11 -13.95
CA GLU A 47 -7.05 3.17 -15.34
C GLU A 47 -7.88 2.26 -16.26
N GLN A 48 -8.23 1.05 -15.80
CA GLN A 48 -9.09 0.15 -16.54
C GLN A 48 -10.52 0.71 -16.69
N PHE A 49 -11.11 1.23 -15.62
CA PHE A 49 -12.43 1.87 -15.65
C PHE A 49 -12.50 3.00 -16.68
N LYS A 50 -11.46 3.85 -16.76
CA LYS A 50 -11.41 4.92 -17.76
C LYS A 50 -11.41 4.41 -19.19
N ILE A 51 -10.75 3.28 -19.44
CA ILE A 51 -10.72 2.63 -20.76
C ILE A 51 -12.09 2.04 -21.07
N ASP A 52 -12.68 1.30 -20.12
CA ASP A 52 -13.95 0.61 -20.29
C ASP A 52 -15.13 1.58 -20.52
N HIS A 53 -15.06 2.79 -19.95
CA HIS A 53 -16.10 3.83 -20.04
C HIS A 53 -15.71 5.04 -20.92
N ASN A 54 -14.72 4.88 -21.82
CA ASN A 54 -14.28 5.92 -22.78
C ASN A 54 -14.06 7.31 -22.17
N CYS A 55 -13.48 7.37 -20.98
CA CYS A 55 -13.40 8.60 -20.20
C CYS A 55 -12.41 9.61 -20.80
N GLN A 56 -12.87 10.83 -21.07
CA GLN A 56 -12.09 11.94 -21.60
C GLN A 56 -11.71 12.92 -20.47
N PRO A 57 -10.44 13.37 -20.39
CA PRO A 57 -10.04 14.34 -19.39
C PRO A 57 -10.71 15.70 -19.63
N GLN A 58 -11.37 16.21 -18.60
CA GLN A 58 -11.97 17.53 -18.56
C GLN A 58 -11.07 18.47 -17.76
N VAL A 59 -10.52 19.47 -18.43
CA VAL A 59 -9.80 20.58 -17.79
C VAL A 59 -10.84 21.66 -17.50
N ALA A 60 -11.17 21.86 -16.23
CA ALA A 60 -12.04 22.96 -15.85
C ALA A 60 -11.32 24.30 -16.13
N ASP A 61 -11.89 25.11 -17.03
CA ASP A 61 -11.41 26.46 -17.39
C ASP A 61 -11.54 27.49 -16.24
N ASN A 62 -12.10 27.06 -15.12
CA ASN A 62 -12.56 27.90 -14.01
C ASN A 62 -11.42 28.31 -13.06
N GLY A 63 -10.15 28.15 -13.46
CA GLY A 63 -8.98 28.42 -12.62
C GLY A 63 -8.69 27.36 -11.55
N ASP A 64 -9.62 26.43 -11.32
CA ASP A 64 -9.46 25.31 -10.41
C ASP A 64 -8.90 24.11 -11.19
N ARG A 65 -7.60 23.80 -11.04
CA ARG A 65 -6.89 22.71 -11.76
C ARG A 65 -7.28 21.34 -11.24
N ARG A 66 -8.58 21.08 -11.23
CA ARG A 66 -9.19 19.86 -10.75
C ARG A 66 -9.27 18.89 -11.93
N LEU A 67 -8.35 17.92 -11.96
CA LEU A 67 -8.40 16.80 -12.90
C LEU A 67 -9.72 16.05 -12.73
N SER A 68 -10.55 16.12 -13.77
CA SER A 68 -11.83 15.43 -13.87
C SER A 68 -11.90 14.66 -15.18
N TRP A 69 -12.72 13.62 -15.24
CA TRP A 69 -12.93 12.83 -16.45
C TRP A 69 -14.43 12.73 -16.71
N GLN A 70 -14.84 13.00 -17.94
CA GLN A 70 -16.20 12.75 -18.40
C GLN A 70 -16.24 11.43 -19.15
N CYS A 71 -17.10 10.53 -18.73
CA CYS A 71 -17.22 9.18 -19.29
C CYS A 71 -18.47 9.07 -20.18
N ASP A 72 -18.62 7.95 -20.88
CA ASP A 72 -19.71 7.71 -21.83
C ASP A 72 -21.11 7.55 -21.20
N ASP A 73 -21.17 7.33 -19.89
CA ASP A 73 -22.36 7.40 -19.06
C ASP A 73 -22.91 8.84 -18.90
N GLY A 74 -22.12 9.85 -19.30
CA GLY A 74 -22.45 11.26 -19.16
C GLY A 74 -22.11 11.85 -17.79
N ASP A 75 -21.57 11.04 -16.87
CA ASP A 75 -21.16 11.48 -15.54
C ASP A 75 -19.72 12.00 -15.52
N ILE A 76 -19.41 12.83 -14.51
CA ILE A 76 -18.08 13.41 -14.29
C ILE A 76 -17.45 12.82 -13.04
N TYR A 77 -16.30 12.19 -13.22
CA TYR A 77 -15.52 11.55 -12.17
C TYR A 77 -14.30 12.41 -11.80
N TYR A 78 -13.93 12.39 -10.51
CA TYR A 78 -12.82 13.19 -9.97
C TYR A 78 -11.78 12.30 -9.29
N ARG A 79 -10.49 12.63 -9.46
CA ARG A 79 -9.38 11.81 -8.92
C ARG A 79 -9.41 11.65 -7.39
N TRP A 80 -9.86 12.66 -6.63
CA TRP A 80 -9.67 12.74 -5.16
C TRP A 80 -10.79 12.14 -4.30
N ARG A 81 -11.62 11.23 -4.82
CA ARG A 81 -12.69 10.59 -4.03
C ARG A 81 -12.38 9.18 -3.53
N GLN A 82 -11.17 8.96 -3.01
CA GLN A 82 -10.84 7.77 -2.22
C GLN A 82 -10.10 8.05 -0.89
N GLN A 83 -10.23 9.25 -0.33
CA GLN A 83 -9.95 9.44 1.10
C GLN A 83 -11.28 9.43 1.88
N ARG A 84 -11.70 8.24 2.32
CA ARG A 84 -12.58 8.08 3.48
C ARG A 84 -11.95 7.09 4.44
#